data_AF-A0A673JII5-F1
#
_entry.id   AF-A0A673JII5-F1
#
_cell.length_a   1.000
_cell.length_b   1.000
_cell.length_c   1.000
_cell.angle_alpha   90.00
_cell.angle_beta   90.00
_cell.angle_gamma   90.00
#
_symmetry.space_group_name_H-M   'P 1'
#
loop_
_entity.id
_entity.type
_entity.pdbx_description
1 polymer ?
#
loop_
_entity_poly.entity_id
_entity_poly.type
_entity_poly.pdbx_seq_one_letter_code
_entity_poly.pdbx_strand_id
1 'polypeptide(L)'
;NAQLVVFSLASSTGSLTEELQCYICLDVYTDPVSTPCGHNFCKMCLKKCWDNSHDYSCPICKESFKQKPKLKVNTTIREVVDHYKKKNHLEISFCEAHLERHLRDHLCQKHDRPLELFCRDDQTCVCVICTVTKHKTHNNSQLIKTQTDVQQMIQDRMKKIEQIQHSVKLRKVSLYIQKADSVELFTSLIHSIESCQSELLEVMEQKQKAAENQAEELIKELEQEITELERRNTELEQFSHTEDHLHLLQIYPSLCSPLDTKIWAGICINTCVSVETLRRALTQLQKTLDEKLSQTGSFTDSYFTINVDVTLDPDTAHPELILSEDGKKVRHGNIKQYCPDSHKRFDKYMIVLGNEGFSSGRFYFEVQVKGKTQWSLGVARESINRKGTLNLCPESGNWTLWQSNAKEYKACESSPVSLTLNVKLQKVGVFVDYEEGLVSFYDVESRSHIYSFTGQSFTDKLYPLLSPWTNGAGKNSAPLIISPVNYNE
;
A
#
# COMPACT_ATOMS: atom_id res chain seq x y z
N ASN A 1 48.69 4.57 -23.65
CA ASN A 1 47.65 5.30 -24.40
C ASN A 1 46.44 5.51 -23.51
N ALA A 2 46.36 6.65 -22.85
CA ALA A 2 45.15 7.10 -22.15
C ALA A 2 45.09 8.63 -22.24
N GLN A 3 44.03 9.13 -22.86
CA GLN A 3 43.72 10.54 -23.06
C GLN A 3 43.54 11.27 -21.72
N LEU A 4 44.23 12.39 -21.56
CA LEU A 4 43.92 13.37 -20.52
C LEU A 4 42.77 14.24 -21.03
N VAL A 5 41.58 14.04 -20.48
CA VAL A 5 40.44 14.95 -20.65
C VAL A 5 40.62 16.10 -19.67
N VAL A 6 40.86 17.30 -20.19
CA VAL A 6 40.79 18.56 -19.43
C VAL A 6 39.32 18.90 -19.27
N PHE A 7 38.81 18.86 -18.03
CA PHE A 7 37.47 19.38 -17.73
C PHE A 7 37.50 20.91 -17.85
N SER A 8 37.01 21.42 -18.97
CA SER A 8 36.49 22.79 -19.07
C SER A 8 35.16 22.85 -18.31
N LEU A 9 35.09 23.73 -17.31
CA LEU A 9 33.81 24.16 -16.73
C LEU A 9 33.11 25.03 -17.76
N ALA A 10 32.33 24.41 -18.64
CA ALA A 10 31.34 25.08 -19.45
C ALA A 10 30.19 25.54 -18.52
N SER A 11 30.30 26.77 -18.00
CA SER A 11 29.13 27.52 -17.57
C SER A 11 28.55 28.21 -18.81
N SER A 12 27.28 27.95 -19.07
CA SER A 12 26.51 28.46 -20.21
C SER A 12 26.24 29.96 -20.10
N THR A 13 27.29 30.74 -20.38
CA THR A 13 27.22 32.11 -20.88
C THR A 13 28.38 32.23 -21.86
N GLY A 14 28.11 32.41 -23.17
CA GLY A 14 29.16 32.52 -24.19
C GLY A 14 30.26 33.49 -23.74
N SER A 15 31.39 32.95 -23.32
CA SER A 15 32.37 33.71 -22.56
C SER A 15 33.32 34.39 -23.53
N LEU A 16 33.18 35.70 -23.68
CA LEU A 16 34.10 36.63 -24.38
C LEU A 16 35.58 36.46 -23.97
N THR A 17 35.90 35.63 -22.97
CA THR A 17 37.25 35.28 -22.53
C THR A 17 38.11 34.66 -23.62
N GLU A 18 37.60 33.69 -24.39
CA GLU A 18 38.42 33.00 -25.40
C GLU A 18 38.76 33.93 -26.57
N GLU A 19 37.89 34.89 -26.87
CA GLU A 19 38.07 35.85 -27.97
C GLU A 19 39.04 37.00 -27.63
N LEU A 20 39.29 37.26 -26.34
CA LEU A 20 40.14 38.36 -25.85
C LEU A 20 41.51 37.91 -25.33
N GLN A 21 41.90 36.68 -25.62
CA GLN A 21 43.17 36.08 -25.18
C GLN A 21 44.27 36.14 -26.24
N CYS A 22 45.48 36.46 -25.80
CA CYS A 22 46.68 36.38 -26.62
C CYS A 22 47.16 34.93 -26.73
N TYR A 23 47.27 34.41 -27.95
CA TYR A 23 47.70 33.02 -28.20
C TYR A 23 49.13 32.70 -27.75
N ILE A 24 49.96 33.71 -27.45
CA ILE A 24 51.36 33.53 -27.03
C ILE A 24 51.45 33.38 -25.50
N CYS A 25 50.80 34.26 -24.74
CA CYS A 25 50.84 34.21 -23.27
C CYS A 25 49.62 33.53 -22.65
N LEU A 26 48.61 33.21 -23.46
CA LEU A 26 47.33 32.61 -23.06
C LEU A 26 46.58 33.45 -22.01
N ASP A 27 46.83 34.76 -22.00
CA ASP A 27 46.25 35.72 -21.07
C ASP A 27 45.53 36.83 -21.85
N VAL A 28 44.63 37.55 -21.17
CA VAL A 28 43.87 38.68 -21.74
C VAL A 28 44.84 39.72 -22.29
N TYR A 29 44.55 40.26 -23.48
CA TYR A 29 45.48 41.16 -24.16
C TYR A 29 45.97 42.31 -23.27
N THR A 30 47.28 42.57 -23.33
CA THR A 30 47.94 43.76 -22.81
C THR A 30 48.61 44.47 -23.97
N ASP A 31 48.18 45.71 -24.24
CA ASP A 31 48.53 46.45 -25.46
C ASP A 31 48.33 45.63 -26.75
N PRO A 32 47.08 45.29 -27.12
CA PRO A 32 46.80 44.44 -28.28
C PRO A 32 47.31 45.07 -29.58
N VAL A 33 47.98 44.30 -30.42
CA VAL A 33 48.43 44.68 -31.76
C VAL A 33 47.89 43.68 -32.77
N SER A 34 47.52 44.16 -33.96
CA SER A 34 47.02 43.33 -35.05
C SER A 34 48.10 43.14 -36.11
N THR A 35 48.33 41.91 -36.55
CA THR A 35 49.18 41.62 -37.72
C THR A 35 48.42 41.92 -39.02
N PRO A 36 49.10 42.12 -40.16
CA PRO A 36 48.43 42.34 -41.46
C PRO A 36 47.43 41.23 -41.84
N CYS A 37 47.64 40.00 -41.38
CA CYS A 37 46.72 38.88 -41.56
C CYS A 37 45.51 38.87 -40.61
N GLY A 38 45.33 39.91 -39.78
CA GLY A 38 44.16 40.09 -38.91
C GLY A 38 44.24 39.46 -37.51
N HIS A 39 45.27 38.68 -37.21
CA HIS A 39 45.45 38.08 -35.88
C HIS A 39 45.97 39.08 -34.84
N ASN A 40 45.54 38.92 -33.58
CA ASN A 40 45.82 39.85 -32.49
C ASN A 40 46.73 39.22 -31.43
N PHE A 41 47.64 40.03 -30.88
CA PHE A 41 48.62 39.59 -29.88
C PHE A 41 48.93 40.73 -28.90
N CYS A 42 49.45 40.43 -27.71
CA CYS A 42 50.09 41.46 -26.88
C CYS A 42 51.33 42.00 -27.59
N LYS A 43 51.52 43.32 -27.60
CA LYS A 43 52.65 43.98 -28.27
C LYS A 43 54.00 43.38 -27.89
N MET A 44 54.23 43.13 -26.60
CA MET A 44 55.48 42.55 -26.11
C MET A 44 55.66 41.09 -26.53
N CYS A 45 54.60 40.30 -26.53
CA CYS A 45 54.64 38.90 -26.96
C CYS A 45 55.04 38.79 -28.43
N LEU A 46 54.38 39.55 -29.30
CA LEU A 46 54.69 39.53 -30.73
C LEU A 46 56.08 40.11 -31.04
N LYS A 47 56.47 41.19 -30.34
CA LYS A 47 57.82 41.75 -30.45
C LYS A 47 58.88 40.73 -30.08
N LYS A 48 58.72 40.01 -28.95
CA LYS A 48 59.66 38.96 -28.52
C LYS A 48 59.74 37.81 -29.52
N CYS A 49 58.61 37.40 -30.11
CA CYS A 49 58.61 36.39 -31.16
C CYS A 49 59.39 36.83 -32.41
N TRP A 50 59.25 38.09 -32.83
CA TRP A 50 59.96 38.61 -34.00
C TRP A 50 61.41 38.98 -33.73
N ASP A 51 61.78 39.35 -32.51
CA ASP A 51 63.16 39.65 -32.16
C ASP A 51 64.01 38.35 -32.01
N ASN A 52 63.35 37.20 -31.78
CA ASN A 52 63.99 35.87 -31.70
C ASN A 52 63.95 35.07 -33.01
N SER A 53 63.39 35.61 -34.09
CA SER A 53 63.21 34.93 -35.38
C SER A 53 63.82 35.75 -36.52
N HIS A 54 64.42 35.08 -37.50
CA HIS A 54 64.96 35.74 -38.70
C HIS A 54 63.85 36.10 -39.71
N ASP A 55 62.65 35.55 -39.53
CA ASP A 55 61.47 35.78 -40.37
C ASP A 55 60.31 36.40 -39.56
N TYR A 56 59.69 37.45 -40.12
CA TYR A 56 58.52 38.11 -39.54
C TYR A 56 57.25 37.36 -39.91
N SER A 57 56.96 36.23 -39.26
CA SER A 57 55.74 35.46 -39.50
C SER A 57 54.68 35.66 -38.42
N CYS A 58 53.40 35.48 -38.77
CA CYS A 58 52.32 35.40 -37.80
C CYS A 58 52.42 34.10 -36.97
N PRO A 59 52.41 34.16 -35.63
CA PRO A 59 52.48 32.96 -34.78
C PRO A 59 51.32 31.97 -34.97
N ILE A 60 50.14 32.44 -35.38
CA ILE A 60 48.93 31.62 -35.57
C ILE A 60 48.88 31.03 -36.98
N CYS A 61 48.70 31.84 -38.02
CA CYS A 61 48.53 31.34 -39.39
C CYS A 61 49.83 31.09 -40.17
N LYS A 62 50.99 31.40 -39.57
CA LYS A 62 52.33 31.27 -40.19
C LYS A 62 52.56 32.11 -41.45
N GLU A 63 51.68 33.06 -41.75
CA GLU A 63 51.88 33.99 -42.87
C GLU A 63 53.14 34.85 -42.65
N SER A 64 54.06 34.82 -43.61
CA SER A 64 55.33 35.55 -43.57
C SER A 64 55.22 36.94 -44.20
N PHE A 65 55.71 37.96 -43.49
CA PHE A 65 55.71 39.35 -43.94
C PHE A 65 57.10 39.72 -44.50
N LYS A 66 57.13 40.25 -45.73
CA LYS A 66 58.38 40.62 -46.43
C LYS A 66 59.20 41.72 -45.73
N GLN A 67 58.57 42.52 -44.88
CA GLN A 67 59.20 43.58 -44.08
C GLN A 67 58.58 43.59 -42.68
N LYS A 68 59.34 44.00 -41.66
CA LYS A 68 58.86 44.06 -40.25
C LYS A 68 57.66 45.01 -40.14
N PRO A 69 56.44 44.51 -39.83
CA PRO A 69 55.28 45.38 -39.68
C PRO A 69 55.46 46.33 -38.49
N LYS A 70 55.06 47.60 -38.65
CA LYS A 70 55.07 48.55 -37.53
C LYS A 70 53.92 48.23 -36.58
N LEU A 71 54.25 47.74 -35.38
CA LEU A 71 53.27 47.41 -34.34
C LEU A 71 52.64 48.66 -33.74
N LYS A 72 51.42 48.98 -34.17
CA LYS A 72 50.55 49.98 -33.55
C LYS A 72 49.52 49.27 -32.68
N VAL A 73 49.27 49.81 -31.50
CA VAL A 73 48.25 49.24 -30.61
C VAL A 73 46.87 49.47 -31.23
N ASN A 74 46.09 48.41 -31.31
CA ASN A 74 44.70 48.44 -31.74
C ASN A 74 43.86 49.00 -30.58
N THR A 75 43.50 50.28 -30.69
CA THR A 75 42.76 51.01 -29.65
C THR A 75 41.37 50.42 -29.45
N THR A 76 40.73 49.91 -30.50
CA THR A 76 39.40 49.30 -30.43
C THR A 76 39.40 48.02 -29.60
N ILE A 77 40.37 47.13 -29.81
CA ILE A 77 40.50 45.91 -28.99
C ILE A 77 40.89 46.28 -27.55
N ARG A 78 41.74 47.29 -27.36
CA ARG A 78 42.09 47.76 -26.02
C ARG A 78 40.85 48.23 -25.25
N GLU A 79 39.98 49.02 -25.85
CA GLU A 79 38.73 49.50 -25.23
C GLU A 79 37.80 48.34 -24.84
N VAL A 80 37.66 47.33 -25.70
CA VAL A 80 36.88 46.12 -25.41
C VAL A 80 37.48 45.33 -24.24
N VAL A 81 38.81 45.19 -24.21
CA VAL A 81 39.54 44.51 -23.13
C VAL A 81 39.43 45.28 -21.80
N ASP A 82 39.51 46.60 -21.82
CA ASP A 82 39.40 47.44 -20.63
C ASP A 82 37.98 47.39 -20.06
N HIS A 83 36.95 47.41 -20.92
CA HIS A 83 35.57 47.22 -20.51
C HIS A 83 35.35 45.83 -19.89
N TYR A 84 35.94 44.80 -20.50
CA TYR A 84 35.91 43.43 -19.99
C TYR A 84 36.60 43.32 -18.61
N LYS A 85 37.79 43.93 -18.44
CA LYS A 85 38.54 43.92 -17.17
C LYS A 85 37.78 44.65 -16.04
N LYS A 86 37.15 45.80 -16.35
CA LYS A 86 36.31 46.54 -15.40
C LYS A 86 35.07 45.78 -14.97
N LYS A 87 34.38 45.13 -15.92
CA LYS A 87 33.14 44.37 -15.65
C LYS A 87 33.40 43.13 -14.80
N ASN A 88 34.60 42.55 -14.86
CA ASN A 88 34.98 41.34 -14.13
C ASN A 88 35.91 41.61 -12.93
N HIS A 89 36.04 42.86 -12.47
CA HIS A 89 36.86 43.24 -11.29
C HIS A 89 38.33 42.74 -11.33
N LEU A 90 38.96 42.71 -12.51
CA LEU A 90 40.36 42.25 -12.70
C LEU A 90 41.41 43.36 -12.48
N GLU A 91 41.13 44.38 -11.65
CA GLU A 91 42.11 45.42 -11.33
C GLU A 91 43.14 44.92 -10.30
N ILE A 92 44.28 44.44 -10.77
CA ILE A 92 45.50 44.35 -9.96
C ILE A 92 46.19 45.71 -10.03
N SER A 93 46.05 46.50 -8.96
CA SER A 93 46.93 47.64 -8.70
C SER A 93 48.34 47.13 -8.39
N PHE A 94 49.30 47.42 -9.26
CA PHE A 94 50.70 46.99 -9.16
C PHE A 94 51.45 47.89 -8.16
N CYS A 95 51.78 47.36 -6.97
CA CYS A 95 52.78 47.94 -6.06
C CYS A 95 53.90 46.91 -5.88
N GLU A 96 55.11 47.21 -6.37
CA GLU A 96 56.29 46.32 -6.40
C GLU A 96 56.73 45.78 -5.02
N ALA A 97 56.27 46.36 -3.91
CA ALA A 97 56.58 45.89 -2.56
C ALA A 97 55.77 44.66 -2.09
N HIS A 98 54.71 44.25 -2.79
CA HIS A 98 53.84 43.14 -2.36
C HIS A 98 54.26 41.75 -2.91
N LEU A 99 55.13 41.72 -3.93
CA LEU A 99 55.48 40.48 -4.67
C LEU A 99 56.36 39.51 -3.86
N GLU A 100 57.23 40.02 -2.98
CA GLU A 100 58.19 39.16 -2.23
C GLU A 100 57.57 38.37 -1.07
N ARG A 101 56.42 38.82 -0.52
CA ARG A 101 55.72 38.07 0.55
C ARG A 101 54.82 36.96 0.00
N HIS A 102 54.17 37.18 -1.14
CA HIS A 102 53.24 36.20 -1.72
C HIS A 102 53.92 35.00 -2.40
N LEU A 103 55.14 35.14 -2.91
CA LEU A 103 55.86 34.02 -3.55
C LEU A 103 56.21 32.90 -2.56
N ARG A 104 56.47 33.21 -1.28
CA ARG A 104 56.77 32.18 -0.27
C ARG A 104 55.57 31.30 0.10
N ASP A 105 54.37 31.86 0.04
CA ASP A 105 53.12 31.18 0.40
C ASP A 105 52.52 30.38 -0.78
N HIS A 106 53.12 30.48 -1.97
CA HIS A 106 52.67 29.77 -3.18
C HIS A 106 53.69 28.73 -3.67
N LEU A 107 54.71 28.45 -2.87
CA LEU A 107 55.69 27.40 -3.13
C LEU A 107 55.48 26.21 -2.20
N CYS A 108 55.62 25.02 -2.76
CA CYS A 108 55.64 23.78 -2.01
C CYS A 108 56.88 23.71 -1.14
N GLN A 109 56.71 23.75 0.18
CA GLN A 109 57.82 23.71 1.16
C GLN A 109 58.77 22.51 1.02
N LYS A 110 58.36 21.44 0.33
CA LYS A 110 59.18 20.23 0.12
C LYS A 110 59.89 20.18 -1.22
N HIS A 111 59.30 20.78 -2.25
CA HIS A 111 59.76 20.65 -3.63
C HIS A 111 60.18 21.99 -4.24
N ASP A 112 60.05 23.08 -3.49
CA ASP A 112 60.38 24.46 -3.89
C ASP A 112 59.81 24.82 -5.27
N ARG A 113 58.56 24.40 -5.50
CA ARG A 113 57.84 24.55 -6.76
C ARG A 113 56.47 25.17 -6.54
N PRO A 114 55.93 25.91 -7.51
CA PRO A 114 54.62 26.51 -7.41
C PRO A 114 53.52 25.50 -7.06
N LEU A 115 52.63 25.90 -6.16
CA LEU A 115 51.42 25.16 -5.79
C LEU A 115 50.34 25.42 -6.86
N GLU A 116 50.38 24.62 -7.92
CA GLU A 116 49.57 24.82 -9.14
C GLU A 116 48.25 24.05 -9.13
N LEU A 117 48.08 23.09 -8.22
CA LEU A 117 46.95 22.15 -8.21
C LEU A 117 46.28 22.15 -6.83
N PHE A 118 44.99 21.82 -6.75
CA PHE A 118 44.25 21.75 -5.48
C PHE A 118 43.82 20.30 -5.18
N CYS A 119 44.22 19.76 -4.03
CA CYS A 119 43.75 18.47 -3.53
C CYS A 119 42.42 18.66 -2.80
N ARG A 120 41.33 18.05 -3.30
CA ARG A 120 39.99 18.19 -2.68
C ARG A 120 39.86 17.45 -1.36
N ASP A 121 40.54 16.32 -1.19
CA ASP A 121 40.42 15.50 0.02
C ASP A 121 41.15 16.15 1.21
N ASP A 122 42.33 16.74 0.96
CA ASP A 122 43.13 17.41 2.00
C ASP A 122 42.88 18.92 2.06
N GLN A 123 41.99 19.45 1.21
CA GLN A 123 41.68 20.87 1.03
C GLN A 123 42.90 21.79 0.98
N THR A 124 43.95 21.40 0.26
CA THR A 124 45.23 22.12 0.19
C THR A 124 45.74 22.26 -1.24
N CYS A 125 46.43 23.36 -1.52
CA CYS A 125 47.16 23.52 -2.78
C CYS A 125 48.45 22.68 -2.73
N VAL A 126 48.75 21.99 -3.83
CA VAL A 126 49.84 21.02 -3.98
C VAL A 126 50.57 21.26 -5.31
N CYS A 127 51.88 20.99 -5.35
CA CYS A 127 52.64 21.01 -6.61
C CYS A 127 52.46 19.69 -7.39
N VAL A 128 52.79 19.71 -8.68
CA VAL A 128 52.71 18.54 -9.59
C VAL A 128 53.48 17.30 -9.09
N ILE A 129 54.53 17.49 -8.30
CA ILE A 129 55.30 16.37 -7.72
C ILE A 129 54.53 15.74 -6.55
N CYS A 130 53.88 16.56 -5.72
CA CYS A 130 53.06 16.07 -4.61
C CYS A 130 51.86 15.24 -5.09
N THR A 131 51.25 15.59 -6.23
CA THR A 131 50.10 14.86 -6.78
C THR A 131 50.43 13.43 -7.21
N VAL A 132 51.66 13.18 -7.70
CA VAL A 132 52.08 11.85 -8.15
C VAL A 132 52.78 11.02 -7.08
N THR A 133 53.20 11.63 -5.97
CA THR A 133 53.92 10.96 -4.87
C THR A 133 53.04 10.70 -3.66
N LYS A 134 52.50 11.76 -3.03
CA LYS A 134 51.70 11.65 -1.79
C LYS A 134 50.20 11.61 -2.03
N HIS A 135 49.70 12.35 -3.01
CA HIS A 135 48.25 12.46 -3.25
C HIS A 135 47.75 11.56 -4.39
N LYS A 136 48.58 10.64 -4.89
CA LYS A 136 48.25 9.70 -5.97
C LYS A 136 47.10 8.75 -5.58
N THR A 137 46.99 8.43 -4.30
CA THR A 137 46.01 7.48 -3.75
C THR A 137 44.61 8.08 -3.58
N HIS A 138 44.47 9.40 -3.54
CA HIS A 138 43.21 10.12 -3.30
C HIS A 138 42.25 10.04 -4.50
N ASN A 139 42.77 10.17 -5.72
CA ASN A 139 41.95 10.00 -6.93
C ASN A 139 41.53 8.53 -7.13
N ASN A 140 42.43 7.59 -6.77
CA ASN A 140 42.12 6.16 -6.82
C ASN A 140 41.15 5.72 -5.71
N SER A 141 41.16 6.37 -4.53
CA SER A 141 40.31 5.98 -3.40
C SER A 141 38.83 6.26 -3.65
N GLN A 142 38.48 7.39 -4.31
CA GLN A 142 37.09 7.66 -4.71
C GLN A 142 36.59 6.68 -5.77
N LEU A 143 37.42 6.37 -6.78
CA LEU A 143 37.08 5.37 -7.80
C LEU A 143 36.93 3.96 -7.22
N ILE A 144 37.82 3.55 -6.31
CA ILE A 144 37.72 2.26 -5.61
C ILE A 144 36.47 2.24 -4.72
N LYS A 145 36.12 3.34 -4.05
CA LYS A 145 34.89 3.46 -3.26
C LYS A 145 33.65 3.31 -4.14
N THR A 146 33.54 4.07 -5.23
CA THR A 146 32.42 3.94 -6.18
C THR A 146 32.36 2.55 -6.82
N GLN A 147 33.50 1.96 -7.17
CA GLN A 147 33.56 0.59 -7.69
C GLN A 147 33.05 -0.42 -6.67
N THR A 148 33.43 -0.27 -5.40
CA THR A 148 32.97 -1.12 -4.29
C THR A 148 31.47 -0.94 -4.06
N ASP A 149 30.97 0.30 -4.06
CA ASP A 149 29.54 0.61 -3.93
C ASP A 149 28.73 -0.03 -5.07
N VAL A 150 29.21 0.06 -6.32
CA VAL A 150 28.56 -0.55 -7.48
C VAL A 150 28.59 -2.08 -7.40
N GLN A 151 29.71 -2.67 -6.98
CA GLN A 151 29.80 -4.13 -6.76
C GLN A 151 28.83 -4.60 -5.68
N GLN A 152 28.69 -3.85 -4.58
CA GLN A 152 27.71 -4.14 -3.54
C GLN A 152 26.28 -4.05 -4.09
N MET A 153 25.95 -2.99 -4.84
CA MET A 153 24.64 -2.86 -5.47
C MET A 153 24.33 -4.00 -6.45
N ILE A 154 25.34 -4.51 -7.16
CA ILE A 154 25.18 -5.69 -8.04
C ILE A 154 24.87 -6.93 -7.20
N GLN A 155 25.62 -7.19 -6.13
CA GLN A 155 25.36 -8.32 -5.23
C GLN A 155 23.97 -8.23 -4.60
N ASP A 156 23.56 -7.05 -4.12
CA ASP A 156 22.24 -6.82 -3.54
C ASP A 156 21.12 -7.08 -4.56
N ARG A 157 21.30 -6.62 -5.81
CA ARG A 157 20.36 -6.87 -6.91
C ARG A 157 20.31 -8.34 -7.30
N MET A 158 21.44 -9.06 -7.33
CA MET A 158 21.46 -10.50 -7.58
C MET A 158 20.70 -11.26 -6.49
N LYS A 159 20.94 -10.94 -5.22
CA LYS A 159 20.18 -11.51 -4.09
C LYS A 159 18.69 -11.18 -4.20
N LYS A 160 18.33 -9.97 -4.64
CA LYS A 160 16.94 -9.58 -4.87
C LYS A 160 16.29 -10.38 -6.00
N ILE A 161 17.02 -10.64 -7.09
CA ILE A 161 16.55 -11.49 -8.19
C ILE A 161 16.27 -12.91 -7.69
N GLU A 162 17.18 -13.51 -6.93
CA GLU A 162 16.98 -14.85 -6.35
C GLU A 162 15.77 -14.89 -5.42
N GLN A 163 15.60 -13.88 -4.57
CA GLN A 163 14.42 -13.73 -3.71
C GLN A 163 13.13 -13.65 -4.54
N ILE A 164 13.09 -12.82 -5.58
CA ILE A 164 11.92 -12.69 -6.45
C ILE A 164 11.62 -14.01 -7.15
N GLN A 165 12.63 -14.70 -7.69
CA GLN A 165 12.45 -16.00 -8.33
C GLN A 165 11.89 -17.05 -7.36
N HIS A 166 12.39 -17.08 -6.12
CA HIS A 166 11.86 -17.94 -5.07
C HIS A 166 10.40 -17.60 -4.73
N SER A 167 10.07 -16.32 -4.53
CA SER A 167 8.69 -15.86 -4.31
C SER A 167 7.75 -16.24 -5.45
N VAL A 168 8.21 -16.17 -6.71
CA VAL A 168 7.43 -16.62 -7.88
C VAL A 168 7.16 -18.13 -7.82
N LYS A 169 8.13 -18.96 -7.43
CA LYS A 169 7.94 -20.40 -7.26
C LYS A 169 6.92 -20.70 -6.16
N LEU A 170 7.06 -20.05 -5.00
CA LEU A 170 6.10 -20.19 -3.90
C LEU A 170 4.69 -19.76 -4.30
N ARG A 171 4.55 -18.65 -5.06
CA ARG A 171 3.24 -18.20 -5.57
C ARG A 171 2.59 -19.24 -6.47
N LYS A 172 3.35 -19.96 -7.31
CA LYS A 172 2.82 -21.04 -8.16
C LYS A 172 2.27 -22.20 -7.31
N VAL A 173 3.00 -22.62 -6.29
CA VAL A 173 2.57 -23.69 -5.38
C VAL A 173 1.35 -23.26 -4.57
N SER A 174 1.37 -22.04 -4.01
CA SER A 174 0.26 -21.47 -3.27
C SER A 174 -1.01 -21.37 -4.13
N LEU A 175 -0.90 -20.96 -5.40
CA LEU A 175 -2.03 -20.92 -6.31
C LEU A 175 -2.61 -22.32 -6.61
N TYR A 176 -1.75 -23.34 -6.70
CA TYR A 176 -2.21 -24.72 -6.88
C TYR A 176 -2.99 -25.22 -5.65
N ILE A 177 -2.46 -24.98 -4.45
CA ILE A 177 -3.11 -25.34 -3.18
C ILE A 177 -4.45 -24.60 -3.04
N GLN A 178 -4.46 -23.27 -3.21
CA GLN A 178 -5.69 -22.48 -3.13
C GLN A 178 -6.76 -22.92 -4.14
N LYS A 179 -6.35 -23.34 -5.35
CA LYS A 179 -7.28 -23.92 -6.34
C LYS A 179 -7.86 -25.24 -5.85
N ALA A 180 -7.04 -26.13 -5.29
CA ALA A 180 -7.50 -27.40 -4.76
C ALA A 180 -8.47 -27.20 -3.59
N ASP A 181 -8.10 -26.36 -2.61
CA ASP A 181 -8.92 -26.03 -1.46
C ASP A 181 -10.25 -25.38 -1.88
N SER A 182 -10.20 -24.49 -2.88
CA SER A 182 -11.42 -23.88 -3.44
C SER A 182 -12.34 -24.90 -4.09
N VAL A 183 -11.78 -25.84 -4.87
CA VAL A 183 -12.58 -26.92 -5.48
C VAL A 183 -13.19 -27.80 -4.40
N GLU A 184 -12.43 -28.22 -3.39
CA GLU A 184 -12.92 -29.02 -2.27
C GLU A 184 -14.06 -28.32 -1.51
N LEU A 185 -13.91 -27.02 -1.24
CA LEU A 185 -14.96 -26.22 -0.62
C LEU A 185 -16.23 -26.21 -1.46
N PHE A 186 -16.14 -25.87 -2.74
CA PHE A 186 -17.31 -25.82 -3.61
C PHE A 186 -17.97 -27.20 -3.73
N THR A 187 -17.19 -28.28 -3.81
CA THR A 187 -17.71 -29.66 -3.77
C THR A 187 -18.45 -29.94 -2.45
N SER A 188 -17.89 -29.55 -1.30
CA SER A 188 -18.57 -29.72 -0.01
C SER A 188 -19.87 -28.93 0.07
N LEU A 189 -19.91 -27.69 -0.44
CA LEU A 189 -21.10 -26.84 -0.43
C LEU A 189 -22.20 -27.42 -1.33
N ILE A 190 -21.84 -27.87 -2.54
CA ILE A 190 -22.77 -28.54 -3.46
C ILE A 190 -23.34 -29.79 -2.80
N HIS A 191 -22.50 -30.64 -2.20
CA HIS A 191 -22.96 -31.83 -1.50
C HIS A 191 -23.92 -31.50 -0.33
N SER A 192 -23.67 -30.44 0.44
CA SER A 192 -24.59 -29.99 1.50
C SER A 192 -25.95 -29.56 0.96
N ILE A 193 -25.98 -28.88 -0.20
CA ILE A 193 -27.22 -28.47 -0.85
C ILE A 193 -27.98 -29.69 -1.37
N GLU A 194 -27.30 -30.62 -2.06
CA GLU A 194 -27.89 -31.85 -2.62
C GLU A 194 -28.43 -32.77 -1.51
N SER A 195 -27.70 -32.92 -0.40
CA SER A 195 -28.15 -33.68 0.78
C SER A 195 -29.41 -33.07 1.37
N CYS A 196 -29.42 -31.74 1.61
CA CYS A 196 -30.58 -31.05 2.16
C CYS A 196 -31.80 -31.14 1.25
N GLN A 197 -31.60 -31.03 -0.08
CA GLN A 197 -32.67 -31.22 -1.06
C GLN A 197 -33.26 -32.64 -0.97
N SER A 198 -32.40 -33.66 -0.92
CA SER A 198 -32.83 -35.06 -0.85
C SER A 198 -33.59 -35.36 0.44
N GLU A 199 -33.08 -34.90 1.58
CA GLU A 199 -33.73 -35.03 2.90
C GLU A 199 -35.10 -34.32 2.93
N LEU A 200 -35.20 -33.13 2.33
CA LEU A 200 -36.47 -32.40 2.27
C LEU A 200 -37.52 -33.15 1.45
N LEU A 201 -37.12 -33.69 0.29
CA LEU A 201 -38.02 -34.47 -0.57
C LEU A 201 -38.49 -35.75 0.14
N GLU A 202 -37.59 -36.45 0.83
CA GLU A 202 -37.94 -37.65 1.59
C GLU A 202 -38.96 -37.35 2.70
N VAL A 203 -38.74 -36.27 3.48
CA VAL A 203 -39.69 -35.87 4.54
C VAL A 203 -41.05 -35.49 3.97
N MET A 204 -41.08 -34.81 2.81
CA MET A 204 -42.33 -34.45 2.14
C MET A 204 -43.08 -35.71 1.67
N GLU A 205 -42.39 -36.67 1.07
CA GLU A 205 -42.98 -37.94 0.62
C GLU A 205 -43.50 -38.78 1.79
N GLN A 206 -42.74 -38.87 2.89
CA GLN A 206 -43.19 -39.58 4.10
C GLN A 206 -44.45 -38.96 4.70
N LYS A 207 -44.53 -37.62 4.77
CA LYS A 207 -45.73 -36.93 5.25
C LYS A 207 -46.93 -37.12 4.33
N GLN A 208 -46.70 -37.10 3.02
CA GLN A 208 -47.75 -37.35 2.03
C GLN A 208 -48.31 -38.76 2.22
N LYS A 209 -47.43 -39.77 2.27
CA LYS A 209 -47.82 -41.17 2.48
C LYS A 209 -48.54 -41.39 3.82
N ALA A 210 -48.12 -40.71 4.88
CA ALA A 210 -48.81 -40.77 6.17
C ALA A 210 -50.23 -40.18 6.10
N ALA A 211 -50.41 -39.06 5.37
CA ALA A 211 -51.72 -38.45 5.17
C ALA A 211 -52.63 -39.32 4.29
N GLU A 212 -52.08 -39.96 3.25
CA GLU A 212 -52.81 -40.91 2.40
C GLU A 212 -53.27 -42.15 3.18
N ASN A 213 -52.38 -42.75 3.99
CA ASN A 213 -52.74 -43.88 4.84
C ASN A 213 -53.83 -43.51 5.86
N GLN A 214 -53.74 -42.31 6.45
CA GLN A 214 -54.76 -41.82 7.37
C GLN A 214 -56.11 -41.59 6.66
N ALA A 215 -56.08 -41.10 5.41
CA ALA A 215 -57.28 -40.96 4.59
C ALA A 215 -57.93 -42.31 4.28
N GLU A 216 -57.12 -43.29 3.89
CA GLU A 216 -57.59 -44.64 3.57
C GLU A 216 -58.23 -45.33 4.79
N GLU A 217 -57.65 -45.15 5.98
CA GLU A 217 -58.22 -45.66 7.23
C GLU A 217 -59.58 -45.02 7.55
N LEU A 218 -59.71 -43.69 7.41
CA LEU A 218 -60.98 -42.98 7.64
C LEU A 218 -62.05 -43.36 6.60
N ILE A 219 -61.66 -43.49 5.32
CA ILE A 219 -62.56 -43.95 4.26
C ILE A 219 -63.08 -45.36 4.58
N LYS A 220 -62.18 -46.27 4.99
CA LYS A 220 -62.55 -47.63 5.34
C LYS A 220 -63.49 -47.71 6.54
N GLU A 221 -63.29 -46.88 7.56
CA GLU A 221 -64.23 -46.75 8.69
C GLU A 221 -65.62 -46.28 8.20
N LEU A 222 -65.67 -45.26 7.35
CA LEU A 222 -66.92 -44.74 6.78
C LEU A 222 -67.64 -45.77 5.90
N GLU A 223 -66.92 -46.50 5.05
CA GLU A 223 -67.49 -47.56 4.21
C GLU A 223 -68.11 -48.69 5.06
N GLN A 224 -67.47 -49.05 6.18
CA GLN A 224 -68.02 -50.03 7.13
C GLN A 224 -69.30 -49.52 7.81
N GLU A 225 -69.31 -48.26 8.24
CA GLU A 225 -70.48 -47.63 8.87
C GLU A 225 -71.65 -47.52 7.88
N ILE A 226 -71.38 -47.13 6.63
CA ILE A 226 -72.38 -47.10 5.55
C ILE A 226 -72.95 -48.50 5.31
N THR A 227 -72.09 -49.53 5.21
CA THR A 227 -72.54 -50.91 4.98
C THR A 227 -73.48 -51.41 6.09
N GLU A 228 -73.18 -51.08 7.35
CA GLU A 228 -74.02 -51.44 8.50
C GLU A 228 -75.34 -50.66 8.51
N LEU A 229 -75.31 -49.37 8.15
CA LEU A 229 -76.50 -48.54 7.99
C LEU A 229 -77.41 -49.06 6.86
N GLU A 230 -76.84 -49.42 5.71
CA GLU A 230 -77.57 -50.01 4.58
C GLU A 230 -78.20 -51.36 4.93
N ARG A 231 -77.46 -52.22 5.66
CA ARG A 231 -77.99 -53.51 6.17
C ARG A 231 -79.22 -53.27 7.04
N ARG A 232 -79.13 -52.35 8.00
CA ARG A 232 -80.21 -52.06 8.94
C ARG A 232 -81.40 -51.38 8.26
N ASN A 233 -81.16 -50.51 7.27
CA ASN A 233 -82.23 -49.92 6.46
C ASN A 233 -82.99 -50.99 5.67
N THR A 234 -82.28 -51.95 5.08
CA THR A 234 -82.90 -53.07 4.34
C THR A 234 -83.75 -53.95 5.26
N GLU A 235 -83.27 -54.25 6.48
CA GLU A 235 -84.05 -54.97 7.50
C GLU A 235 -85.33 -54.20 7.86
N LEU A 236 -85.22 -52.89 8.13
CA LEU A 236 -86.38 -52.04 8.44
C LEU A 236 -87.40 -52.01 7.29
N GLU A 237 -86.95 -51.91 6.03
CA GLU A 237 -87.83 -51.96 4.85
C GLU A 237 -88.59 -53.29 4.77
N GLN A 238 -87.91 -54.43 4.98
CA GLN A 238 -88.54 -55.76 4.98
C GLN A 238 -89.63 -55.89 6.07
N PHE A 239 -89.37 -55.36 7.27
CA PHE A 239 -90.34 -55.43 8.38
C PHE A 239 -91.50 -54.44 8.23
N SER A 240 -91.32 -53.33 7.52
CA SER A 240 -92.41 -52.37 7.25
C SER A 240 -93.57 -52.99 6.45
N HIS A 241 -93.30 -54.06 5.71
CA HIS A 241 -94.27 -54.80 4.91
C HIS A 241 -94.77 -56.10 5.57
N THR A 242 -94.39 -56.36 6.82
CA THR A 242 -94.74 -57.59 7.54
C THR A 242 -96.01 -57.40 8.38
N GLU A 243 -97.04 -58.23 8.17
CA GLU A 243 -98.32 -58.19 8.93
C GLU A 243 -98.27 -58.97 10.27
N ASP A 244 -97.16 -59.65 10.57
CA ASP A 244 -96.96 -60.39 11.82
C ASP A 244 -96.49 -59.47 12.97
N HIS A 245 -97.46 -58.98 13.73
CA HIS A 245 -97.23 -58.10 14.88
C HIS A 245 -96.45 -58.75 16.03
N LEU A 246 -96.44 -60.09 16.15
CA LEU A 246 -95.72 -60.79 17.23
C LEU A 246 -94.22 -60.88 16.93
N HIS A 247 -93.87 -61.14 15.67
CA HIS A 247 -92.49 -61.15 15.19
C HIS A 247 -91.85 -59.75 15.29
N LEU A 248 -92.62 -58.70 14.99
CA LEU A 248 -92.23 -57.30 15.19
C LEU A 248 -91.85 -57.01 16.64
N LEU A 249 -92.66 -57.42 17.62
CA LEU A 249 -92.40 -57.18 19.05
C LEU A 249 -91.14 -57.88 19.58
N GLN A 250 -90.74 -59.01 19.00
CA GLN A 250 -89.55 -59.75 19.42
C GLN A 250 -88.24 -59.13 18.89
N ILE A 251 -88.27 -58.50 17.71
CA ILE A 251 -87.07 -57.99 17.03
C ILE A 251 -86.91 -56.47 17.21
N TYR A 252 -87.98 -55.75 17.53
CA TYR A 252 -87.96 -54.30 17.77
C TYR A 252 -86.84 -53.80 18.72
N PRO A 253 -86.53 -54.48 19.85
CA PRO A 253 -85.48 -54.01 20.77
C PRO A 253 -84.07 -54.03 20.17
N SER A 254 -83.77 -54.96 19.27
CA SER A 254 -82.45 -55.05 18.61
C SER A 254 -82.32 -54.07 17.44
N LEU A 255 -83.44 -53.71 16.78
CA LEU A 255 -83.47 -52.76 15.66
C LEU A 255 -83.49 -51.29 16.09
N CYS A 256 -84.00 -50.96 17.27
CA CYS A 256 -84.03 -49.60 17.81
C CYS A 256 -82.87 -49.25 18.77
N SER A 257 -81.90 -50.15 18.95
CA SER A 257 -80.68 -49.82 19.69
C SER A 257 -79.91 -48.67 18.99
N PRO A 258 -79.49 -47.63 19.72
CA PRO A 258 -78.67 -46.57 19.13
C PRO A 258 -77.36 -47.17 18.61
N LEU A 259 -76.98 -46.81 17.38
CA LEU A 259 -75.65 -47.08 16.86
C LEU A 259 -74.67 -46.13 17.55
N ASP A 260 -73.51 -46.64 17.96
CA ASP A 260 -72.36 -45.81 18.33
C ASP A 260 -71.77 -45.17 17.06
N THR A 261 -72.51 -44.23 16.46
CA THR A 261 -72.05 -43.48 15.30
C THR A 261 -71.10 -42.37 15.74
N LYS A 262 -69.87 -42.43 15.23
CA LYS A 262 -68.81 -41.44 15.46
C LYS A 262 -69.26 -40.10 14.87
N ILE A 263 -69.05 -38.98 15.57
CA ILE A 263 -69.46 -37.66 15.05
C ILE A 263 -68.41 -37.18 14.04
N TRP A 264 -68.69 -37.36 12.74
CA TRP A 264 -67.77 -37.06 11.64
C TRP A 264 -67.62 -35.57 11.30
N ALA A 265 -68.50 -34.70 11.80
CA ALA A 265 -68.59 -33.29 11.40
C ALA A 265 -67.33 -32.43 11.69
N GLY A 266 -66.36 -32.94 12.44
CA GLY A 266 -65.11 -32.25 12.77
C GLY A 266 -63.84 -32.90 12.23
N ILE A 267 -63.92 -34.03 11.54
CA ILE A 267 -62.74 -34.77 11.07
C ILE A 267 -62.37 -34.25 9.68
N CYS A 268 -61.28 -33.50 9.61
CA CYS A 268 -60.70 -33.00 8.36
C CYS A 268 -59.24 -33.42 8.27
N ILE A 269 -58.83 -33.93 7.10
CA ILE A 269 -57.44 -34.27 6.82
C ILE A 269 -56.71 -32.97 6.51
N ASN A 270 -55.55 -32.76 7.14
CA ASN A 270 -54.74 -31.59 6.87
C ASN A 270 -54.22 -31.64 5.42
N THR A 271 -54.81 -30.81 4.56
CA THR A 271 -54.50 -30.70 3.13
C THR A 271 -53.28 -29.82 2.84
N CYS A 272 -52.67 -29.21 3.86
CA CYS A 272 -51.62 -28.22 3.65
C CYS A 272 -50.24 -28.87 3.52
N VAL A 273 -49.62 -28.71 2.34
CA VAL A 273 -48.19 -28.97 2.11
C VAL A 273 -47.40 -28.09 3.08
N SER A 274 -46.64 -28.70 4.01
CA SER A 274 -46.12 -27.96 5.15
C SER A 274 -44.99 -26.99 4.74
N VAL A 275 -45.36 -25.74 4.47
CA VAL A 275 -44.45 -24.58 4.32
C VAL A 275 -43.45 -24.50 5.48
N GLU A 276 -43.89 -24.90 6.68
CA GLU A 276 -43.05 -24.96 7.87
C GLU A 276 -41.90 -25.99 7.76
N THR A 277 -42.09 -27.11 7.07
CA THR A 277 -41.00 -28.07 6.81
C THR A 277 -39.97 -27.48 5.87
N LEU A 278 -40.41 -26.81 4.81
CA LEU A 278 -39.51 -26.11 3.89
C LEU A 278 -38.75 -24.99 4.62
N ARG A 279 -39.43 -24.19 5.45
CA ARG A 279 -38.80 -23.14 6.25
C ARG A 279 -37.72 -23.69 7.19
N ARG A 280 -38.02 -24.78 7.91
CA ARG A 280 -37.05 -25.44 8.80
C ARG A 280 -35.84 -25.98 8.04
N ALA A 281 -36.06 -26.64 6.89
CA ALA A 281 -34.98 -27.16 6.06
C ALA A 281 -34.07 -26.03 5.55
N LEU A 282 -34.65 -24.93 5.05
CA LEU A 282 -33.88 -23.76 4.60
C LEU A 282 -33.09 -23.11 5.73
N THR A 283 -33.66 -22.99 6.94
CA THR A 283 -32.93 -22.48 8.11
C THR A 283 -31.75 -23.38 8.49
N GLN A 284 -31.94 -24.70 8.43
CA GLN A 284 -30.88 -25.66 8.70
C GLN A 284 -29.78 -25.60 7.63
N LEU A 285 -30.15 -25.51 6.35
CA LEU A 285 -29.21 -25.34 5.25
C LEU A 285 -28.39 -24.05 5.42
N GLN A 286 -29.05 -22.93 5.71
CA GLN A 286 -28.37 -21.66 5.96
C GLN A 286 -27.32 -21.81 7.06
N LYS A 287 -27.70 -22.42 8.20
CA LYS A 287 -26.78 -22.65 9.30
C LYS A 287 -25.57 -23.51 8.89
N THR A 288 -25.80 -24.60 8.14
CA THR A 288 -24.73 -25.47 7.67
C THR A 288 -23.80 -24.76 6.68
N LEU A 289 -24.36 -23.95 5.77
CA LEU A 289 -23.58 -23.12 4.86
C LEU A 289 -22.73 -22.09 5.63
N ASP A 290 -23.33 -21.39 6.59
CA ASP A 290 -22.63 -20.42 7.44
C ASP A 290 -21.49 -21.09 8.24
N GLU A 291 -21.70 -22.29 8.79
CA GLU A 291 -20.68 -23.07 9.49
C GLU A 291 -19.52 -23.46 8.55
N LYS A 292 -19.84 -23.95 7.34
CA LYS A 292 -18.82 -24.34 6.35
C LYS A 292 -18.03 -23.13 5.86
N LEU A 293 -18.70 -22.03 5.55
CA LEU A 293 -18.06 -20.77 5.16
C LEU A 293 -17.18 -20.21 6.30
N SER A 294 -17.60 -20.36 7.55
CA SER A 294 -16.82 -19.94 8.72
C SER A 294 -15.59 -20.83 8.95
N GLN A 295 -15.69 -22.15 8.75
CA GLN A 295 -14.55 -23.08 8.79
C GLN A 295 -13.54 -22.80 7.68
N THR A 296 -13.99 -22.26 6.55
CA THR A 296 -13.15 -21.85 5.42
C THR A 296 -12.31 -20.60 5.73
N GLY A 297 -12.48 -19.99 6.92
CA GLY A 297 -11.57 -18.99 7.45
C GLY A 297 -10.08 -19.43 7.45
N SER A 298 -9.75 -20.70 7.24
CA SER A 298 -8.37 -21.21 7.07
C SER A 298 -7.64 -20.68 5.82
N PHE A 299 -8.29 -19.93 4.90
CA PHE A 299 -7.55 -19.05 3.98
C PHE A 299 -6.60 -18.07 4.72
N THR A 300 -6.86 -17.82 6.01
CA THR A 300 -6.03 -17.01 6.90
C THR A 300 -4.66 -17.59 7.23
N ASP A 301 -4.46 -18.91 7.14
CA ASP A 301 -3.14 -19.52 7.42
C ASP A 301 -2.06 -19.03 6.44
N SER A 302 -2.47 -18.65 5.23
CA SER A 302 -1.58 -18.05 4.23
C SER A 302 -1.32 -16.54 4.44
N TYR A 303 -2.18 -15.81 5.17
CA TYR A 303 -1.99 -14.39 5.47
C TYR A 303 -1.00 -14.18 6.61
N PHE A 304 -0.93 -15.10 7.58
CA PHE A 304 -0.05 -14.97 8.74
C PHE A 304 1.44 -14.98 8.37
N THR A 305 1.84 -15.59 7.24
CA THR A 305 3.23 -15.57 6.76
C THR A 305 3.67 -14.23 6.15
N ILE A 306 2.80 -13.23 6.06
CA ILE A 306 3.03 -11.91 5.43
C ILE A 306 2.92 -10.77 6.47
N ASN A 307 3.17 -11.08 7.74
CA ASN A 307 3.17 -10.06 8.79
C ASN A 307 4.30 -9.04 8.58
N VAL A 308 3.96 -7.75 8.69
CA VAL A 308 4.92 -6.64 8.63
C VAL A 308 5.06 -5.99 10.00
N ASP A 309 6.29 -5.67 10.39
CA ASP A 309 6.54 -5.04 11.68
C ASP A 309 6.27 -3.53 11.63
N VAL A 310 5.02 -3.13 11.80
CA VAL A 310 4.62 -1.71 11.69
C VAL A 310 5.12 -0.89 12.89
N THR A 311 5.77 0.24 12.64
CA THR A 311 6.05 1.29 13.63
C THR A 311 5.33 2.57 13.22
N LEU A 312 4.97 3.42 14.19
CA LEU A 312 4.25 4.68 13.96
C LEU A 312 5.22 5.84 13.70
N ASP A 313 4.88 6.72 12.76
CA ASP A 313 5.67 7.89 12.39
C ASP A 313 5.32 9.12 13.26
N PRO A 314 6.21 9.56 14.17
CA PRO A 314 5.98 10.74 15.01
C PRO A 314 5.83 12.05 14.24
N ASP A 315 6.33 12.16 13.02
CA ASP A 315 6.21 13.37 12.19
C ASP A 315 4.80 13.53 11.61
N THR A 316 4.04 12.44 11.54
CA THR A 316 2.64 12.46 11.07
C THR A 316 1.66 12.69 12.21
N ALA A 317 1.99 12.26 13.42
CA ALA A 317 1.08 12.22 14.55
C ALA A 317 0.48 13.57 14.91
N HIS A 318 -0.84 13.61 15.13
CA HIS A 318 -1.49 14.79 15.67
C HIS A 318 -0.84 15.23 17.02
N PRO A 319 -0.65 16.53 17.29
CA PRO A 319 0.09 17.00 18.47
C PRO A 319 -0.45 16.56 19.84
N GLU A 320 -1.73 16.18 19.93
CA GLU A 320 -2.33 15.62 21.16
C GLU A 320 -2.14 14.11 21.31
N LEU A 321 -1.46 13.44 20.39
CA LEU A 321 -1.17 12.01 20.46
C LEU A 321 0.16 11.76 21.16
N ILE A 322 0.16 10.78 22.07
CA ILE A 322 1.36 10.31 22.74
C ILE A 322 1.69 8.93 22.18
N LEU A 323 2.90 8.82 21.64
CA LEU A 323 3.49 7.61 21.10
C LEU A 323 4.42 6.98 22.15
N SER A 324 4.50 5.65 22.17
CA SER A 324 5.56 4.96 22.92
C SER A 324 6.91 5.08 22.22
N GLU A 325 7.99 4.89 22.98
CA GLU A 325 9.37 4.95 22.48
C GLU A 325 9.65 3.91 21.38
N ASP A 326 9.04 2.74 21.48
CA ASP A 326 9.12 1.67 20.46
C ASP A 326 8.26 1.95 19.20
N GLY A 327 7.48 3.04 19.18
CA GLY A 327 6.58 3.38 18.09
C GLY A 327 5.41 2.40 17.90
N LYS A 328 5.12 1.52 18.86
CA LYS A 328 4.04 0.50 18.74
C LYS A 328 2.72 0.91 19.38
N LYS A 329 2.70 1.93 20.24
CA LYS A 329 1.51 2.33 21.00
C LYS A 329 1.17 3.78 20.71
N VAL A 330 -0.13 4.07 20.63
CA VAL A 330 -0.64 5.43 20.52
C VAL A 330 -1.87 5.64 21.38
N ARG A 331 -1.91 6.76 22.10
CA ARG A 331 -3.06 7.19 22.91
C ARG A 331 -3.25 8.70 22.82
N HIS A 332 -4.45 9.16 23.19
CA HIS A 332 -4.72 10.59 23.35
C HIS A 332 -4.15 11.11 24.68
N GLY A 333 -3.42 12.22 24.62
CA GLY A 333 -2.70 12.82 25.74
C GLY A 333 -3.45 13.93 26.47
N ASN A 334 -4.64 14.36 26.00
CA ASN A 334 -5.41 15.54 26.44
C ASN A 334 -4.72 16.90 26.27
N ILE A 335 -3.38 16.95 26.22
CA ILE A 335 -2.59 18.18 26.09
C ILE A 335 -1.92 18.19 24.72
N LYS A 336 -2.01 19.35 24.04
CA LYS A 336 -1.33 19.59 22.77
C LYS A 336 0.17 19.74 23.02
N GLN A 337 0.96 18.81 22.50
CA GLN A 337 2.42 18.87 22.61
C GLN A 337 2.99 19.90 21.64
N TYR A 338 4.14 20.47 22.02
CA TYR A 338 4.90 21.31 21.11
C TYR A 338 5.66 20.42 20.13
N CYS A 339 5.22 20.42 18.88
CA CYS A 339 5.87 19.71 17.79
C CYS A 339 6.15 20.71 16.67
N PRO A 340 7.29 20.61 15.95
CA PRO A 340 7.54 21.42 14.77
C PRO A 340 6.39 21.26 13.77
N ASP A 341 5.92 22.38 13.22
CA ASP A 341 4.89 22.33 12.19
C ASP A 341 5.47 21.67 10.93
N SER A 342 4.70 20.75 10.38
CA SER A 342 5.09 19.93 9.23
C SER A 342 3.87 19.67 8.38
N HIS A 343 4.06 19.72 7.06
CA HIS A 343 3.04 19.33 6.08
C HIS A 343 2.63 17.86 6.25
N LYS A 344 3.49 17.02 6.85
CA LYS A 344 3.20 15.61 7.13
C LYS A 344 2.24 15.40 8.30
N ARG A 345 2.06 16.40 9.17
CA ARG A 345 1.35 16.26 10.45
C ARG A 345 -0.15 16.53 10.34
N PHE A 346 -0.98 15.70 10.97
CA PHE A 346 -2.41 15.98 11.12
C PHE A 346 -2.66 17.11 12.13
N ASP A 347 -3.52 18.06 11.78
CA ASP A 347 -3.79 19.26 12.59
C ASP A 347 -5.11 19.23 13.36
N LYS A 348 -6.12 18.53 12.83
CA LYS A 348 -7.50 18.53 13.33
C LYS A 348 -7.95 17.19 13.93
N TYR A 349 -7.55 16.08 13.31
CA TYR A 349 -7.97 14.74 13.73
C TYR A 349 -6.83 14.01 14.43
N MET A 350 -7.16 13.24 15.47
CA MET A 350 -6.22 12.45 16.26
C MET A 350 -5.75 11.23 15.48
N ILE A 351 -4.97 11.44 14.42
CA ILE A 351 -4.48 10.41 13.50
C ILE A 351 -2.96 10.37 13.53
N VAL A 352 -2.41 9.18 13.34
CA VAL A 352 -1.00 8.91 13.07
C VAL A 352 -0.89 7.84 11.98
N LEU A 353 0.13 7.94 11.11
CA LEU A 353 0.44 6.94 10.10
C LEU A 353 1.59 6.04 10.55
N GLY A 354 1.69 4.87 9.92
CA GLY A 354 2.88 4.04 9.98
C GLY A 354 4.09 4.74 9.35
N ASN A 355 5.28 4.35 9.79
CA ASN A 355 6.55 4.84 9.28
C ASN A 355 6.89 4.22 7.91
N GLU A 356 6.53 2.95 7.73
CA GLU A 356 6.70 2.23 6.47
C GLU A 356 5.42 2.29 5.63
N GLY A 357 5.60 2.60 4.34
CA GLY A 357 4.53 2.61 3.35
C GLY A 357 4.78 1.61 2.24
N PHE A 358 3.70 1.00 1.76
CA PHE A 358 3.74 -0.13 0.83
C PHE A 358 3.13 0.27 -0.53
N SER A 359 3.86 0.07 -1.62
CA SER A 359 3.41 0.39 -2.99
C SER A 359 3.12 -0.85 -3.85
N SER A 360 3.20 -2.04 -3.26
CA SER A 360 3.01 -3.33 -3.94
C SER A 360 2.98 -4.46 -2.93
N GLY A 361 2.47 -5.61 -3.34
CA GLY A 361 2.44 -6.83 -2.57
C GLY A 361 1.31 -6.87 -1.55
N ARG A 362 1.40 -7.90 -0.72
CA ARG A 362 0.48 -8.13 0.39
C ARG A 362 1.16 -7.76 1.69
N PHE A 363 0.41 -7.25 2.66
CA PHE A 363 0.90 -7.03 4.01
C PHE A 363 -0.23 -7.19 5.03
N TYR A 364 0.15 -7.62 6.24
CA TYR A 364 -0.77 -7.82 7.35
C TYR A 364 -0.20 -7.23 8.63
N PHE A 365 -1.04 -6.60 9.46
CA PHE A 365 -0.67 -6.13 10.79
C PHE A 365 -1.86 -6.20 11.77
N GLU A 366 -1.56 -6.34 13.05
CA GLU A 366 -2.57 -6.45 14.11
C GLU A 366 -2.55 -5.26 15.06
N VAL A 367 -3.74 -4.77 15.41
CA VAL A 367 -3.89 -3.68 16.37
C VAL A 367 -4.81 -4.12 17.50
N GLN A 368 -4.28 -4.13 18.72
CA GLN A 368 -5.08 -4.32 19.92
C GLN A 368 -5.89 -3.06 20.21
N VAL A 369 -7.20 -3.25 20.35
CA VAL A 369 -8.20 -2.21 20.64
C VAL A 369 -8.87 -2.42 22.02
N LYS A 370 -8.44 -3.45 22.77
CA LYS A 370 -8.92 -3.80 24.10
C LYS A 370 -8.97 -2.59 25.04
N GLY A 371 -10.12 -2.42 25.71
CA GLY A 371 -10.35 -1.33 26.66
C GLY A 371 -10.78 0.00 26.03
N LYS A 372 -10.88 0.09 24.69
CA LYS A 372 -11.37 1.29 24.01
C LYS A 372 -12.89 1.25 23.81
N THR A 373 -13.46 2.42 23.55
CA THR A 373 -14.89 2.63 23.22
C THR A 373 -15.06 3.34 21.87
N GLN A 374 -14.02 4.04 21.41
CA GLN A 374 -13.97 4.72 20.12
C GLN A 374 -12.56 4.61 19.54
N TRP A 375 -12.46 4.28 18.26
CA TRP A 375 -11.23 4.26 17.48
C TRP A 375 -11.54 4.15 15.99
N SER A 376 -10.58 4.53 15.16
CA SER A 376 -10.57 4.22 13.74
C SER A 376 -9.21 3.64 13.37
N LEU A 377 -9.17 2.61 12.53
CA LEU A 377 -7.92 2.01 12.05
C LEU A 377 -8.10 1.46 10.63
N GLY A 378 -6.99 1.33 9.90
CA GLY A 378 -6.98 0.80 8.55
C GLY A 378 -5.74 1.25 7.80
N VAL A 379 -5.89 1.63 6.53
CA VAL A 379 -4.79 2.17 5.71
C VAL A 379 -5.21 3.45 5.01
N ALA A 380 -4.21 4.28 4.70
CA ALA A 380 -4.39 5.51 3.96
C ALA A 380 -3.32 5.67 2.87
N ARG A 381 -3.69 6.29 1.74
CA ARG A 381 -2.74 6.65 0.70
C ARG A 381 -1.78 7.75 1.16
N GLU A 382 -0.58 7.79 0.60
CA GLU A 382 0.45 8.79 0.92
C GLU A 382 -0.05 10.24 0.75
N SER A 383 -0.83 10.46 -0.31
CA SER A 383 -1.33 11.75 -0.77
C SER A 383 -2.58 12.26 -0.05
N ILE A 384 -3.05 11.59 1.01
CA ILE A 384 -4.22 12.09 1.75
C ILE A 384 -4.01 13.51 2.26
N ASN A 385 -5.09 14.29 2.26
CA ASN A 385 -5.10 15.59 2.92
C ASN A 385 -4.88 15.41 4.43
N ARG A 386 -3.95 16.17 5.01
CA ARG A 386 -3.62 16.10 6.44
C ARG A 386 -4.06 17.33 7.22
N LYS A 387 -4.65 18.32 6.54
CA LYS A 387 -5.03 19.61 7.12
C LYS A 387 -6.54 19.85 7.05
N GLY A 388 -7.14 20.34 8.13
CA GLY A 388 -8.57 20.64 8.18
C GLY A 388 -9.44 19.38 8.13
N THR A 389 -10.59 19.45 7.44
CA THR A 389 -11.59 18.36 7.42
C THR A 389 -11.10 17.16 6.59
N LEU A 390 -11.24 15.96 7.15
CA LEU A 390 -10.81 14.71 6.55
C LEU A 390 -11.97 13.72 6.61
N ASN A 391 -12.24 13.08 5.48
CA ASN A 391 -13.09 11.90 5.41
C ASN A 391 -12.21 10.65 5.51
N LEU A 392 -12.71 9.59 6.13
CA LEU A 392 -11.96 8.34 6.30
C LEU A 392 -12.41 7.24 5.31
N CYS A 393 -12.89 7.66 4.14
CA CYS A 393 -13.45 6.80 3.10
C CYS A 393 -12.59 6.67 1.83
N PRO A 394 -12.84 5.67 0.98
CA PRO A 394 -11.99 5.36 -0.17
C PRO A 394 -11.78 6.54 -1.14
N GLU A 395 -12.79 7.37 -1.38
CA GLU A 395 -12.72 8.52 -2.30
C GLU A 395 -11.71 9.58 -1.81
N SER A 396 -11.55 9.67 -0.48
CA SER A 396 -10.56 10.52 0.15
C SER A 396 -9.19 9.86 0.30
N GLY A 397 -9.09 8.57 -0.05
CA GLY A 397 -7.87 7.77 0.01
C GLY A 397 -7.66 7.03 1.32
N ASN A 398 -8.73 6.71 2.04
CA ASN A 398 -8.68 6.04 3.33
C ASN A 398 -9.58 4.80 3.31
N TRP A 399 -9.08 3.65 3.77
CA TRP A 399 -9.86 2.42 3.91
C TRP A 399 -9.83 2.02 5.37
N THR A 400 -10.89 2.39 6.10
CA THR A 400 -10.86 2.34 7.56
C THR A 400 -12.12 1.70 8.15
N LEU A 401 -11.91 1.04 9.28
CA LEU A 401 -12.93 0.54 10.17
C LEU A 401 -13.03 1.49 11.36
N TRP A 402 -14.25 1.84 11.74
CA TRP A 402 -14.55 2.77 12.83
C TRP A 402 -15.46 2.12 13.87
N GLN A 403 -15.15 2.33 15.15
CA GLN A 403 -16.04 2.01 16.26
C GLN A 403 -16.61 3.29 16.92
N SER A 404 -17.93 3.37 17.06
CA SER A 404 -18.65 4.33 17.91
C SER A 404 -19.29 3.65 19.12
N ASN A 405 -19.28 4.33 20.27
CA ASN A 405 -20.08 4.00 21.46
C ASN A 405 -19.99 2.52 21.93
N ALA A 406 -18.79 1.92 21.85
CA ALA A 406 -18.45 0.56 22.30
C ALA A 406 -19.19 -0.64 21.66
N LYS A 407 -20.23 -0.42 20.84
CA LYS A 407 -21.02 -1.50 20.22
C LYS A 407 -21.32 -1.28 18.73
N GLU A 408 -21.17 -0.07 18.22
CA GLU A 408 -21.44 0.23 16.82
C GLU A 408 -20.12 0.20 16.05
N TYR A 409 -20.07 -0.62 15.00
CA TYR A 409 -18.94 -0.70 14.08
C TYR A 409 -19.40 -0.29 12.70
N LYS A 410 -18.57 0.46 11.99
CA LYS A 410 -18.86 0.92 10.65
C LYS A 410 -17.64 0.76 9.76
N ALA A 411 -17.84 0.25 8.55
CA ALA A 411 -16.88 0.44 7.48
C ALA A 411 -17.09 1.84 6.89
N CYS A 412 -16.01 2.61 6.82
CA CYS A 412 -16.06 3.98 6.33
C CYS A 412 -16.10 4.03 4.80
N GLU A 413 -17.17 3.53 4.19
CA GLU A 413 -17.50 3.82 2.79
C GLU A 413 -18.01 5.27 2.64
N SER A 414 -18.09 5.80 1.40
CA SER A 414 -18.70 7.13 1.18
C SER A 414 -20.13 7.21 1.69
N SER A 415 -20.86 6.09 1.65
CA SER A 415 -22.04 5.85 2.47
C SER A 415 -21.69 4.83 3.57
N PRO A 416 -21.49 5.25 4.83
CA PRO A 416 -21.01 4.36 5.89
C PRO A 416 -21.89 3.11 6.06
N VAL A 417 -21.24 1.94 6.08
CA VAL A 417 -21.92 0.64 6.22
C VAL A 417 -21.87 0.21 7.69
N SER A 418 -23.02 0.06 8.33
CA SER A 418 -23.12 -0.45 9.70
C SER A 418 -22.88 -1.95 9.75
N LEU A 419 -22.02 -2.39 10.66
CA LEU A 419 -21.64 -3.78 10.84
C LEU A 419 -22.25 -4.33 12.14
N THR A 420 -22.88 -5.49 12.04
CA THR A 420 -23.47 -6.19 13.20
C THR A 420 -22.47 -7.22 13.72
N LEU A 421 -21.75 -6.88 14.77
CA LEU A 421 -20.82 -7.80 15.45
C LEU A 421 -21.42 -8.26 16.78
N ASN A 422 -21.46 -9.57 16.99
CA ASN A 422 -21.99 -10.17 18.23
C ASN A 422 -21.00 -10.09 19.41
N VAL A 423 -19.74 -9.73 19.14
CA VAL A 423 -18.65 -9.71 20.11
C VAL A 423 -17.97 -8.34 20.09
N LYS A 424 -17.47 -7.90 21.25
CA LYS A 424 -16.62 -6.71 21.33
C LYS A 424 -15.20 -7.03 20.89
N LEU A 425 -14.75 -6.41 19.80
CA LEU A 425 -13.40 -6.60 19.27
C LEU A 425 -12.33 -6.26 20.32
N GLN A 426 -11.37 -7.16 20.48
CA GLN A 426 -10.21 -6.95 21.36
C GLN A 426 -8.94 -6.65 20.54
N LYS A 427 -8.85 -7.26 19.36
CA LYS A 427 -7.74 -7.11 18.43
C LYS A 427 -8.26 -7.23 17.00
N VAL A 428 -7.79 -6.34 16.12
CA VAL A 428 -8.22 -6.28 14.72
C VAL A 428 -7.02 -6.49 13.83
N GLY A 429 -7.12 -7.46 12.92
CA GLY A 429 -6.16 -7.70 11.86
C GLY A 429 -6.53 -6.90 10.63
N VAL A 430 -5.55 -6.24 10.02
CA VAL A 430 -5.71 -5.49 8.76
C VAL A 430 -4.85 -6.15 7.71
N PHE A 431 -5.49 -6.66 6.66
CA PHE A 431 -4.85 -7.28 5.52
C PHE A 431 -5.03 -6.40 4.29
N VAL A 432 -3.96 -6.25 3.51
CA VAL A 432 -3.99 -5.55 2.23
C VAL A 432 -3.40 -6.45 1.15
N ASP A 433 -4.10 -6.53 0.02
CA ASP A 433 -3.56 -7.03 -1.24
C ASP A 433 -3.55 -5.87 -2.23
N TYR A 434 -2.35 -5.33 -2.49
CA TYR A 434 -2.20 -4.13 -3.29
C TYR A 434 -2.59 -4.40 -4.75
N GLU A 435 -2.21 -5.56 -5.30
CA GLU A 435 -2.47 -5.92 -6.69
C GLU A 435 -3.94 -6.25 -6.95
N GLU A 436 -4.62 -6.90 -6.00
CA GLU A 436 -6.06 -7.22 -6.12
C GLU A 436 -6.98 -6.06 -5.68
N GLY A 437 -6.41 -4.95 -5.20
CA GLY A 437 -7.22 -3.81 -4.79
C GLY A 437 -8.08 -4.09 -3.56
N LEU A 438 -7.52 -4.81 -2.58
CA LEU A 438 -8.24 -5.34 -1.43
C LEU A 438 -7.70 -4.80 -0.12
N VAL A 439 -8.60 -4.33 0.76
CA VAL A 439 -8.33 -4.08 2.19
C VAL A 439 -9.36 -4.83 3.01
N SER A 440 -8.92 -5.78 3.83
CA SER A 440 -9.79 -6.64 4.64
C SER A 440 -9.48 -6.53 6.13
N PHE A 441 -10.52 -6.63 6.95
CA PHE A 441 -10.48 -6.53 8.40
C PHE A 441 -10.93 -7.84 9.01
N TYR A 442 -10.24 -8.28 10.05
CA TYR A 442 -10.51 -9.55 10.74
C TYR A 442 -10.56 -9.34 12.26
N ASP A 443 -11.46 -10.07 12.92
CA ASP A 443 -11.42 -10.24 14.37
C ASP A 443 -10.40 -11.34 14.66
N VAL A 444 -9.27 -10.96 15.25
CA VAL A 444 -8.15 -11.88 15.46
C VAL A 444 -8.51 -12.97 16.46
N GLU A 445 -9.33 -12.64 17.47
CA GLU A 445 -9.68 -13.58 18.54
C GLU A 445 -10.57 -14.72 18.04
N SER A 446 -11.56 -14.38 17.19
CA SER A 446 -12.46 -15.38 16.59
C SER A 446 -12.01 -15.90 15.23
N ARG A 447 -10.88 -15.39 14.71
CA ARG A 447 -10.37 -15.64 13.35
C ARG A 447 -11.44 -15.43 12.26
N SER A 448 -12.35 -14.48 12.49
CA SER A 448 -13.48 -14.23 11.60
C SER A 448 -13.28 -12.97 10.78
N HIS A 449 -13.82 -12.98 9.56
CA HIS A 449 -13.86 -11.80 8.70
C HIS A 449 -14.85 -10.77 9.24
N ILE A 450 -14.46 -9.49 9.22
CA ILE A 450 -15.30 -8.36 9.62
C ILE A 450 -15.85 -7.65 8.39
N TYR A 451 -14.97 -7.21 7.48
CA TYR A 451 -15.33 -6.41 6.31
C TYR A 451 -14.20 -6.37 5.28
N SER A 452 -14.53 -6.19 4.00
CA SER A 452 -13.55 -5.97 2.94
C SER A 452 -13.96 -4.83 2.01
N PHE A 453 -13.02 -3.93 1.75
CA PHE A 453 -13.08 -3.01 0.60
C PHE A 453 -12.47 -3.73 -0.59
N THR A 454 -13.26 -3.98 -1.64
CA THR A 454 -12.85 -4.72 -2.84
C THR A 454 -12.83 -3.82 -4.08
N GLY A 455 -12.13 -4.24 -5.14
CA GLY A 455 -12.13 -3.52 -6.43
C GLY A 455 -11.47 -2.15 -6.38
N GLN A 456 -10.54 -1.93 -5.43
CA GLN A 456 -9.84 -0.67 -5.29
C GLN A 456 -8.70 -0.57 -6.30
N SER A 457 -8.35 0.65 -6.71
CA SER A 457 -7.20 0.89 -7.59
C SER A 457 -6.20 1.78 -6.88
N PHE A 458 -5.21 1.16 -6.25
CA PHE A 458 -4.16 1.89 -5.54
C PHE A 458 -3.13 2.43 -6.54
N THR A 459 -2.77 3.70 -6.35
CA THR A 459 -1.81 4.42 -7.22
C THR A 459 -0.62 4.95 -6.44
N ASP A 460 -0.79 5.17 -5.14
CA ASP A 460 0.22 5.68 -4.22
C ASP A 460 0.63 4.60 -3.21
N LYS A 461 1.67 4.88 -2.42
CA LYS A 461 1.97 4.08 -1.22
C LYS A 461 0.81 4.12 -0.24
N LEU A 462 0.53 2.97 0.36
CA LEU A 462 -0.41 2.83 1.46
C LEU A 462 0.35 2.76 2.80
N TYR A 463 -0.14 3.50 3.77
CA TYR A 463 0.39 3.56 5.12
C TYR A 463 -0.67 3.04 6.12
N PRO A 464 -0.28 2.21 7.10
CA PRO A 464 -1.13 1.93 8.26
C PRO A 464 -1.61 3.23 8.90
N LEU A 465 -2.90 3.31 9.22
CA LEU A 465 -3.52 4.49 9.82
C LEU A 465 -4.17 4.09 11.15
N LEU A 466 -3.81 4.79 12.23
CA LEU A 466 -4.39 4.58 13.55
C LEU A 466 -4.94 5.90 14.10
N SER A 467 -6.14 5.84 14.66
CA SER A 467 -6.77 6.94 15.40
C SER A 467 -7.37 6.45 16.70
N PRO A 468 -6.77 6.79 17.87
CA PRO A 468 -7.29 6.35 19.16
C PRO A 468 -8.52 7.14 19.62
N TRP A 469 -8.93 8.18 18.88
CA TRP A 469 -9.98 9.14 19.26
C TRP A 469 -9.70 9.83 20.60
N THR A 470 -10.63 10.65 21.08
CA THR A 470 -10.50 11.37 22.36
C THR A 470 -10.59 10.42 23.54
N ASN A 471 -10.00 10.83 24.67
CA ASN A 471 -10.01 10.09 25.92
C ASN A 471 -11.43 9.87 26.53
N GLY A 472 -12.42 10.69 26.16
CA GLY A 472 -13.81 10.51 26.61
C GLY A 472 -13.97 10.48 28.14
N ALA A 473 -13.33 11.42 28.85
CA ALA A 473 -13.28 11.47 30.32
C ALA A 473 -12.70 10.20 30.97
N GLY A 474 -11.71 9.57 30.34
CA GLY A 474 -11.03 8.37 30.85
C GLY A 474 -11.61 7.06 30.30
N LYS A 475 -12.85 7.07 29.79
CA LYS A 475 -13.53 5.87 29.28
C LYS A 475 -12.86 5.27 28.03
N ASN A 476 -12.09 6.06 27.30
CA ASN A 476 -11.37 5.66 26.09
C ASN A 476 -9.85 5.86 26.21
N SER A 477 -9.33 5.90 27.45
CA SER A 477 -7.91 6.19 27.77
C SER A 477 -6.93 5.12 27.29
N ALA A 478 -7.40 3.89 27.05
CA ALA A 478 -6.55 2.80 26.60
C ALA A 478 -5.89 3.12 25.24
N PRO A 479 -4.60 2.75 25.08
CA PRO A 479 -3.89 2.95 23.81
C PRO A 479 -4.39 1.97 22.74
N LEU A 480 -4.18 2.33 21.48
CA LEU A 480 -4.06 1.35 20.40
C LEU A 480 -2.63 0.79 20.43
N ILE A 481 -2.49 -0.53 20.28
CA ILE A 481 -1.19 -1.22 20.36
C ILE A 481 -1.00 -2.08 19.12
N ILE A 482 -0.01 -1.77 18.30
CA ILE A 482 0.45 -2.66 17.23
C ILE A 482 1.11 -3.87 17.89
N SER A 483 0.59 -5.05 17.60
CA SER A 483 1.05 -6.30 18.21
C SER A 483 1.88 -7.10 17.19
N PRO A 484 2.99 -7.73 17.62
CA PRO A 484 3.64 -8.74 16.79
C PRO A 484 2.70 -9.94 16.62
N VAL A 485 2.62 -10.48 15.41
CA VAL A 485 1.86 -11.70 15.14
C VAL A 485 2.62 -12.87 15.76
N ASN A 486 2.05 -13.48 16.81
CA ASN A 486 2.60 -14.68 17.43
C ASN A 486 2.15 -15.90 16.63
N TYR A 487 3.10 -16.60 16.02
CA TYR A 487 2.88 -17.82 15.22
C TYR A 487 2.59 -19.08 16.05
N ASN A 488 2.45 -18.95 17.37
CA ASN A 488 2.32 -20.05 18.31
C ASN A 488 1.02 -19.91 19.11
N GLU A 489 -0.14 -20.16 18.49
CA GLU A 489 -1.38 -20.51 19.19
C GLU A 489 -2.37 -21.24 18.27
#